data_AF-A0A662ACG1-F1
#
_entry.id   AF-A0A662ACG1-F1
#
_cell.length_a   1.000
_cell.length_b   1.000
_cell.length_c   1.000
_cell.angle_alpha   90.00
_cell.angle_beta   90.00
_cell.angle_gamma   90.00
#
_symmetry.space_group_name_H-M   'P 1'
#
loop_
_entity.id
_entity.type
_entity.pdbx_description
1 polymer ?
#
loop_
_entity_poly.entity_id
_entity_poly.type
_entity_poly.pdbx_seq_one_letter_code
_entity_poly.pdbx_strand_id
1 'polypeptide(L)' 'MRCSIITIGDEILIGQTIDTNSAWIGERLNNIGFEMVNIL' A
#
# COMPACT_ATOMS: atom_id res chain seq x y z
N MET A 1 -14.11 5.84 -5.77
CA MET A 1 -13.37 6.85 -4.96
C MET A 1 -11.89 6.56 -5.11
N ARG A 2 -11.03 7.56 -5.24
CA ARG A 2 -9.58 7.35 -5.44
C ARG A 2 -8.88 7.24 -4.09
N CYS A 3 -7.92 6.32 -3.96
CA CYS A 3 -7.07 6.24 -2.77
C CYS A 3 -5.58 6.08 -3.11
N SER A 4 -4.75 6.45 -2.15
CA SER A 4 -3.31 6.25 -2.17
C SER A 4 -2.88 5.63 -0.85
N ILE A 5 -1.85 4.80 -0.90
CA ILE A 5 -1.20 4.22 0.29
C ILE A 5 0.19 4.84 0.40
N ILE A 6 0.58 5.21 1.62
CA ILE A 6 1.92 5.71 1.91
C ILE A 6 2.54 4.76 2.93
N THR A 7 3.66 4.16 2.55
CA THR A 7 4.44 3.27 3.39
C THR A 7 5.44 4.07 4.19
N ILE A 8 5.47 3.84 5.50
CA ILE A 8 6.42 4.46 6.42
C ILE A 8 7.21 3.34 7.09
N GLY A 9 8.53 3.37 6.95
CA GLY A 9 9.45 2.42 7.55
C GLY A 9 10.80 2.47 6.84
N ASP A 10 11.87 2.76 7.56
CA ASP A 10 13.22 2.78 6.99
C ASP A 10 13.66 1.38 6.55
N GLU A 11 13.24 0.35 7.28
CA GLU A 11 13.43 -1.06 6.99
C GLU A 11 12.84 -1.47 5.63
N ILE A 12 11.73 -0.84 5.22
CA ILE A 12 11.12 -1.03 3.92
C ILE A 12 11.93 -0.29 2.85
N LEU A 13 12.27 0.97 3.12
CA LEU A 13 13.03 1.82 2.18
C LEU A 13 14.42 1.24 1.86
N ILE A 14 15.08 0.60 2.83
CA ILE A 14 16.39 -0.04 2.64
C ILE A 14 16.28 -1.53 2.23
N GLY A 15 15.07 -2.06 2.09
CA GLY A 15 14.82 -3.42 1.61
C GLY A 15 15.15 -4.55 2.61
N GLN A 16 15.24 -4.23 3.90
CA GLN A 16 15.37 -5.26 4.95
C GLN A 16 14.06 -6.04 5.12
N THR A 17 12.92 -5.36 4.91
CA THR A 17 11.58 -5.94 4.99
C THR A 17 10.81 -5.66 3.70
N ILE A 18 10.02 -6.63 3.24
CA ILE A 18 9.12 -6.46 2.09
C ILE A 18 7.82 -5.81 2.56
N ASP A 19 7.34 -4.79 1.84
CA ASP A 19 6.05 -4.16 2.13
C ASP A 19 4.87 -5.04 1.71
N THR A 20 4.46 -5.92 2.60
CA THR A 20 3.24 -6.73 2.45
C THR A 20 1.99 -6.00 2.95
N ASN A 21 2.16 -4.94 3.75
CA ASN A 21 1.06 -4.18 4.33
C ASN A 21 0.30 -3.44 3.24
N SER A 22 1.01 -2.69 2.38
CA SER A 22 0.37 -1.94 1.29
C SER A 22 -0.31 -2.84 0.28
N ALA A 23 0.28 -4.01 0.00
CA ALA A 23 -0.35 -5.02 -0.86
C ALA A 23 -1.67 -5.50 -0.27
N TRP A 24 -1.70 -5.87 1.01
CA TRP A 24 -2.91 -6.32 1.70
C TRP A 24 -3.99 -5.24 1.78
N ILE A 25 -3.60 -4.00 2.13
CA ILE A 25 -4.53 -2.86 2.21
C ILE A 25 -5.11 -2.56 0.83
N GLY A 26 -4.28 -2.53 -0.22
CA GLY A 26 -4.72 -2.26 -1.60
C GLY A 26 -5.76 -3.27 -2.10
N GLU A 27 -5.57 -4.56 -1.81
CA GLU A 27 -6.55 -5.61 -2.12
C GLU A 27 -7.90 -5.34 -1.42
N ARG A 28 -7.87 -5.00 -0.13
CA ARG A 28 -9.09 -4.73 0.64
C ARG A 28 -9.80 -3.47 0.15
N LEU A 29 -9.08 -2.41 -0.17
CA LEU A 29 -9.64 -1.17 -0.70
C LEU A 29 -10.30 -1.39 -2.07
N ASN A 30 -9.65 -2.16 -2.96
CA ASN A 30 -10.23 -2.54 -4.24
C ASN A 30 -11.55 -3.33 -4.05
N ASN A 31 -11.59 -4.26 -3.10
CA ASN A 31 -12.80 -5.05 -2.82
C ASN A 31 -14.00 -4.23 -2.32
N ILE A 32 -13.76 -3.06 -1.72
CA ILE A 32 -14.82 -2.13 -1.29
C ILE A 32 -15.06 -0.98 -2.29
N GLY A 33 -14.53 -1.08 -3.51
CA GLY A 33 -14.84 -0.18 -4.63
C GLY A 33 -13.98 1.09 -4.71
N PHE A 34 -12.82 1.10 -4.06
CA PHE A 34 -11.84 2.16 -4.26
C PHE A 34 -10.94 1.85 -5.46
N GLU A 35 -10.55 2.90 -6.15
CA GLU A 35 -9.58 2.84 -7.23
C GLU A 35 -8.21 3.25 -6.65
N MET A 36 -7.29 2.29 -6.62
CA MET A 36 -5.90 2.55 -6.23
C MET A 36 -5.18 3.40 -7.27
N VAL A 37 -4.70 4.57 -6.85
CA VAL A 37 -3.97 5.51 -7.71
C VAL A 37 -2.46 5.36 -7.57
N ASN A 38 -1.99 5.19 -6.33
CA ASN A 38 -0.56 5.13 -6.04
C ASN A 38 -0.27 4.41 -4.72
N ILE A 39 0.85 3.71 -4.67
CA ILE A 39 1.48 3.19 -3.45
C ILE A 39 2.87 3.80 -3.40
N LEU A 40 3.15 4.56 -2.34
CA LEU A 40 4.36 5.36 -2.15
C LEU A 40 5.22 4.79 -1.04
#